data_AF-A0A962HYX8-F1
#
_entry.id   AF-A0A962HYX8-F1
#
_cell.length_a   1.000
_cell.length_b   1.000
_cell.length_c   1.000
_cell.angle_alpha   90.00
_cell.angle_beta   90.00
_cell.angle_gamma   90.00
#
_symmetry.space_group_name_H-M   'P 1'
#
loop_
_entity.id
_entity.type
_entity.pdbx_description
1 polymer ?
#
loop_
_entity_poly.entity_id
_entity_poly.type
_entity_poly.pdbx_seq_one_letter_code
_entity_poly.pdbx_strand_id
1 'polypeptide(L)'
;MFKHLIALTILIASASACAVPVGTQFSYQGRLEDNQVPATGLYDFEFRLFDALSGGTQIGMPLQLNDIPVEDGTFSVELDFGAGAFGGQARWLAVAVREGVSSGSYEALNPRQALTAAPVAQFALSGNPGPQGPSGVVQIVPVDGVTAQIPAGGSGAPWVFVQFATVAVSAGQRITGSAVASYTSIPDAAVQVAVALCISDNANGATLTAFDANDFPDFFYAAPANMIALSAAGSRLVSATGTYRVGMCVKFRNSSGQLTGDRVNSWFMITNS
;
A
#
# COMPACT_ATOMS: atom_id res chain seq x y z
N MET A 1 -24.09 -51.02 -34.28
CA MET A 1 -24.36 -50.41 -32.97
C MET A 1 -23.02 -50.18 -32.29
N PHE A 2 -22.45 -48.97 -32.39
CA PHE A 2 -21.27 -48.54 -31.63
C PHE A 2 -21.38 -47.02 -31.45
N LYS A 3 -21.74 -46.56 -30.23
CA LYS A 3 -21.77 -45.14 -29.86
C LYS A 3 -20.48 -44.83 -29.10
N HIS A 4 -19.68 -43.89 -29.60
CA HIS A 4 -18.45 -43.44 -28.94
C HIS A 4 -18.77 -42.24 -28.03
N LEU A 5 -18.27 -42.29 -26.80
CA LEU A 5 -18.38 -41.21 -25.82
C LEU A 5 -17.13 -40.33 -25.93
N ILE A 6 -17.28 -39.07 -26.33
CA ILE A 6 -16.19 -38.07 -26.33
C ILE A 6 -16.36 -37.23 -25.06
N ALA A 7 -15.39 -37.32 -24.14
CA ALA A 7 -15.35 -36.49 -22.94
C ALA A 7 -14.82 -35.08 -23.31
N LEU A 8 -15.62 -34.05 -23.03
CA LEU A 8 -15.26 -32.64 -23.22
C LEU A 8 -14.69 -32.09 -21.90
N THR A 9 -13.38 -31.88 -21.85
CA THR A 9 -12.70 -31.25 -20.70
C THR A 9 -12.96 -29.75 -20.72
N ILE A 10 -13.69 -29.23 -19.73
CA ILE A 10 -13.88 -27.78 -19.54
C ILE A 10 -12.63 -27.22 -18.86
N LEU A 11 -11.85 -26.43 -19.61
CA LEU A 11 -10.77 -25.62 -19.06
C LEU A 11 -11.39 -24.34 -18.49
N ILE A 12 -11.46 -24.23 -17.16
CA ILE A 12 -11.88 -22.99 -16.49
C ILE A 12 -10.69 -22.02 -16.57
N ALA A 13 -10.71 -21.13 -17.55
CA ALA A 13 -9.80 -19.99 -17.59
C ALA A 13 -10.28 -18.98 -16.53
N SER A 14 -9.52 -18.84 -15.45
CA SER A 14 -9.67 -17.75 -14.49
C SER A 14 -9.32 -16.44 -15.19
N ALA A 15 -10.31 -15.80 -15.81
CA ALA A 15 -10.17 -14.44 -16.30
C ALA A 15 -10.06 -13.52 -15.08
N SER A 16 -8.84 -13.14 -14.72
CA SER A 16 -8.62 -12.00 -13.83
C SER A 16 -9.19 -10.77 -14.52
N ALA A 17 -10.40 -10.37 -14.14
CA ALA A 17 -10.96 -9.10 -14.53
C ALA A 17 -10.08 -8.00 -13.89
N CYS A 18 -9.22 -7.39 -14.69
CA CYS A 18 -8.54 -6.17 -14.30
C CYS A 18 -9.63 -5.10 -14.11
N ALA A 19 -9.80 -4.59 -12.89
CA ALA A 19 -10.71 -3.48 -12.66
C ALA A 19 -10.20 -2.27 -13.45
N VAL A 20 -10.99 -1.79 -14.41
CA VAL A 20 -10.70 -0.54 -15.10
C VAL A 20 -10.96 0.59 -14.10
N PRO A 21 -10.01 1.51 -13.87
CA PRO A 21 -10.27 2.68 -13.05
C PRO A 21 -11.49 3.43 -13.60
N VAL A 22 -12.50 3.64 -12.76
CA VAL A 22 -13.62 4.49 -13.13
C VAL A 22 -13.08 5.92 -13.26
N GLY A 23 -13.35 6.57 -14.39
CA GLY A 23 -13.00 7.97 -14.61
C GLY A 23 -13.71 8.90 -13.62
N THR A 24 -13.25 10.14 -13.51
CA THR A 24 -13.86 11.16 -12.62
C THR A 24 -15.06 11.88 -13.25
N GLN A 25 -15.38 11.51 -14.49
CA GLN A 25 -16.47 12.04 -15.29
C GLN A 25 -17.82 11.48 -14.83
N PHE A 26 -18.86 12.32 -14.85
CA PHE A 26 -20.25 11.89 -14.65
C PHE A 26 -21.17 12.53 -15.68
N SER A 27 -22.22 11.81 -16.06
CA SER A 27 -23.26 12.33 -16.94
C SER A 27 -24.19 13.27 -16.17
N TYR A 28 -24.53 14.39 -16.79
CA TYR A 28 -25.49 15.37 -16.29
C TYR A 28 -26.55 15.62 -17.37
N GLN A 29 -27.81 15.40 -17.01
CA GLN A 29 -28.96 15.69 -17.85
C GLN A 29 -29.76 16.84 -17.24
N GLY A 30 -30.09 17.84 -18.05
CA GLY A 30 -30.86 19.00 -17.65
C GLY A 30 -32.03 19.29 -18.57
N ARG A 31 -32.97 20.11 -18.09
CA ARG A 31 -34.04 20.70 -18.89
C ARG A 31 -33.93 22.21 -18.88
N LEU A 32 -33.88 22.81 -20.07
CA LEU A 32 -33.86 24.23 -20.36
C LEU A 32 -35.21 24.67 -20.89
N GLU A 33 -35.77 25.70 -20.26
CA GLU A 33 -36.95 26.40 -20.74
C GLU A 33 -36.59 27.86 -20.94
N ASP A 34 -37.02 28.42 -22.07
CA ASP A 34 -36.97 29.84 -22.34
C ASP A 34 -38.41 30.37 -22.34
N ASN A 35 -38.70 31.32 -21.45
CA ASN A 35 -40.05 31.88 -21.25
C ASN A 35 -41.15 30.81 -21.08
N GLN A 36 -40.87 29.77 -20.27
CA GLN A 36 -41.76 28.62 -20.01
C GLN A 36 -42.05 27.72 -21.22
N VAL A 37 -41.29 27.89 -22.31
CA VAL A 37 -41.33 27.03 -23.48
C VAL A 37 -40.05 26.19 -23.52
N PRO A 38 -40.12 24.87 -23.76
CA PRO A 38 -38.92 24.06 -23.92
C PRO A 38 -38.03 24.61 -25.04
N ALA A 39 -36.76 24.86 -24.71
CA ALA A 39 -35.80 25.40 -25.66
C ALA A 39 -35.38 24.33 -26.69
N THR A 40 -35.15 24.73 -27.94
CA THR A 40 -34.62 23.85 -28.99
C THR A 40 -33.57 24.60 -29.80
N GLY A 41 -32.36 24.05 -29.89
CA GLY A 41 -31.24 24.70 -30.58
C GLY A 41 -29.87 24.36 -29.97
N LEU A 42 -28.84 25.08 -30.39
CA LEU A 42 -27.49 24.96 -29.84
C LEU A 42 -27.27 26.02 -28.75
N TYR A 43 -26.78 25.59 -27.60
CA TYR A 43 -26.52 26.44 -26.45
C TYR A 43 -25.11 26.20 -25.90
N ASP A 44 -24.47 27.27 -25.44
CA ASP A 44 -23.25 27.15 -24.64
C ASP A 44 -23.65 27.07 -23.16
N PHE A 45 -22.99 26.17 -22.44
CA PHE A 45 -23.16 25.99 -21.00
C PHE A 45 -21.87 26.22 -20.25
N GLU A 46 -21.99 26.85 -19.09
CA GLU A 46 -20.94 26.93 -18.10
C GLU A 46 -21.38 26.25 -16.80
N PHE A 47 -20.57 25.32 -16.33
CA PHE A 47 -20.79 24.58 -15.08
C PHE A 47 -19.74 24.95 -14.04
N ARG A 48 -20.19 25.24 -12.83
CA ARG A 48 -19.32 25.56 -11.69
C ARG A 48 -19.76 24.77 -10.47
N LEU A 49 -18.79 24.26 -9.71
CA LEU A 49 -19.04 23.50 -8.50
C LEU A 49 -18.84 24.39 -7.27
N PHE A 50 -19.73 24.31 -6.29
CA PHE A 50 -19.66 25.08 -5.04
C PHE A 50 -19.84 24.21 -3.80
N ASP A 51 -19.34 24.71 -2.66
CA ASP A 51 -19.48 24.12 -1.33
C ASP A 51 -20.74 24.55 -0.56
N ALA A 52 -21.59 25.39 -1.17
CA ALA A 52 -22.85 25.85 -0.58
C ALA A 52 -23.93 26.13 -1.64
N LEU A 53 -25.21 26.06 -1.22
CA LEU A 53 -26.38 26.36 -2.06
C LEU A 53 -26.42 27.81 -2.55
N SER A 54 -26.05 28.75 -1.68
CA SER A 54 -25.95 30.19 -1.96
C SER A 54 -24.66 30.72 -1.33
N GLY A 55 -24.00 31.68 -1.98
CA GLY A 55 -22.65 32.12 -1.59
C GLY A 55 -21.60 31.02 -1.82
N GLY A 56 -20.78 30.76 -0.80
CA GLY A 56 -19.79 29.68 -0.81
C GLY A 56 -18.55 29.93 -1.67
N THR A 57 -17.64 28.96 -1.65
CA THR A 57 -16.41 28.93 -2.44
C THR A 57 -16.59 28.02 -3.65
N GLN A 58 -16.09 28.46 -4.81
CA GLN A 58 -16.03 27.60 -5.99
C GLN A 58 -14.95 26.52 -5.81
N ILE A 59 -15.29 25.29 -6.17
CA ILE A 59 -14.39 24.14 -6.15
C ILE A 59 -13.93 23.85 -7.59
N GLY A 60 -12.63 23.92 -7.82
CA GLY A 60 -12.05 23.66 -9.14
C GLY A 60 -12.31 24.77 -10.17
N MET A 61 -11.97 24.46 -11.43
CA MET A 61 -12.16 25.37 -12.56
C MET A 61 -13.58 25.25 -13.15
N PRO A 62 -14.12 26.33 -13.75
CA PRO A 62 -15.38 26.24 -14.50
C PRO A 62 -15.20 25.32 -15.71
N LEU A 63 -16.25 24.56 -16.05
CA LEU A 63 -16.32 23.77 -17.28
C LEU A 63 -17.18 24.54 -18.28
N GLN A 64 -16.64 24.83 -19.45
CA GLN A 64 -17.34 25.50 -20.54
C GLN A 64 -17.54 24.50 -21.68
N LEU A 65 -18.80 24.29 -22.05
CA LEU A 65 -19.21 23.37 -23.10
C LEU A 65 -19.99 24.17 -24.13
N ASN A 66 -19.44 24.28 -25.34
CA ASN A 66 -20.03 25.07 -26.41
C ASN A 66 -20.85 24.19 -27.35
N ASP A 67 -21.83 24.81 -28.02
CA ASP A 67 -22.65 24.18 -29.06
C ASP A 67 -23.31 22.86 -28.62
N ILE A 68 -23.84 22.81 -27.39
CA ILE A 68 -24.57 21.66 -26.88
C ILE A 68 -25.98 21.65 -27.47
N PRO A 69 -26.40 20.55 -28.13
CA PRO A 69 -27.75 20.42 -28.64
C PRO A 69 -28.75 20.28 -27.49
N VAL A 70 -29.79 21.12 -27.54
CA VAL A 70 -30.97 21.06 -26.69
C VAL A 70 -32.15 20.68 -27.59
N GLU A 71 -32.84 19.59 -27.24
CA GLU A 71 -34.00 19.08 -27.98
C GLU A 71 -35.19 18.96 -27.03
N ASP A 72 -36.29 19.66 -27.34
CA ASP A 72 -37.49 19.72 -26.50
C ASP A 72 -37.15 20.06 -25.04
N GLY A 73 -36.25 21.02 -24.88
CA GLY A 73 -35.71 21.49 -23.61
C GLY A 73 -34.68 20.56 -22.99
N THR A 74 -34.43 19.35 -23.47
CA THR A 74 -33.53 18.39 -22.80
C THR A 74 -32.13 18.42 -23.38
N PHE A 75 -31.11 18.34 -22.52
CA PHE A 75 -29.71 18.17 -22.92
C PHE A 75 -28.99 17.19 -22.00
N SER A 76 -27.90 16.60 -22.50
CA SER A 76 -27.03 15.70 -21.73
C SER A 76 -25.57 16.01 -22.02
N VAL A 77 -24.76 16.08 -20.96
CA VAL A 77 -23.31 16.37 -21.05
C VAL A 77 -22.53 15.49 -20.08
N GLU A 78 -21.22 15.36 -20.31
CA GLU A 78 -20.29 14.75 -19.35
C GLU A 78 -19.51 15.84 -18.64
N LEU A 79 -19.45 15.78 -17.31
CA LEU A 79 -18.78 16.76 -16.46
C LEU A 79 -17.64 16.11 -15.70
N ASP A 80 -16.47 16.76 -15.68
CA ASP A 80 -15.30 16.32 -14.93
C ASP A 80 -14.67 17.47 -14.16
N PHE A 81 -14.87 17.48 -12.84
CA PHE A 81 -14.24 18.46 -11.94
C PHE A 81 -12.92 17.91 -11.34
N GLY A 82 -12.50 16.71 -11.72
CA GLY A 82 -11.33 16.01 -11.21
C GLY A 82 -11.56 15.27 -9.90
N ALA A 83 -10.61 14.38 -9.56
CA ALA A 83 -10.72 13.43 -8.44
C ALA A 83 -10.90 14.09 -7.06
N GLY A 84 -10.44 15.33 -6.87
CA GLY A 84 -10.50 16.05 -5.61
C GLY A 84 -11.79 16.84 -5.38
N ALA A 85 -12.66 16.95 -6.38
CA ALA A 85 -13.77 17.90 -6.34
C ALA A 85 -14.85 17.54 -5.31
N PHE A 86 -15.12 16.25 -5.09
CA PHE A 86 -16.28 15.81 -4.31
C PHE A 86 -15.95 15.48 -2.85
N GLY A 87 -14.77 14.92 -2.56
CA GLY A 87 -14.18 14.85 -1.20
C GLY A 87 -15.06 14.37 -0.03
N GLY A 88 -16.18 13.69 -0.30
CA GLY A 88 -17.16 13.28 0.72
C GLY A 88 -18.05 14.39 1.30
N GLN A 89 -18.01 15.60 0.72
CA GLN A 89 -18.80 16.75 1.18
C GLN A 89 -19.94 17.03 0.22
N ALA A 90 -20.99 17.71 0.70
CA ALA A 90 -22.07 18.20 -0.16
C ALA A 90 -21.51 19.18 -1.21
N ARG A 91 -22.04 19.09 -2.43
CA ARG A 91 -21.68 19.95 -3.54
C ARG A 91 -22.92 20.48 -4.24
N TRP A 92 -22.81 21.70 -4.75
CA TRP A 92 -23.87 22.38 -5.47
C TRP A 92 -23.36 22.77 -6.86
N LEU A 93 -24.07 22.31 -7.89
CA LEU A 93 -23.80 22.63 -9.29
C LEU A 93 -24.52 23.92 -9.65
N ALA A 94 -23.76 24.95 -10.02
CA ALA A 94 -24.28 26.13 -10.69
C ALA A 94 -24.19 25.91 -12.20
N VAL A 95 -25.28 26.21 -12.90
CA VAL A 95 -25.36 26.14 -14.36
C VAL A 95 -25.64 27.54 -14.87
N ALA A 96 -24.90 27.96 -15.89
CA ALA A 96 -25.18 29.19 -16.63
C ALA A 96 -25.23 28.87 -18.12
N VAL A 97 -26.08 29.56 -18.86
CA VAL A 97 -26.39 29.24 -20.26
C VAL A 97 -26.41 30.50 -21.12
N ARG A 98 -26.12 30.34 -22.41
CA ARG A 98 -26.40 31.34 -23.45
C ARG A 98 -26.67 30.62 -24.78
N GLU A 99 -27.30 31.30 -25.73
CA GLU A 99 -27.41 30.79 -27.10
C GLU A 99 -26.02 30.56 -27.70
N GLY A 100 -25.82 29.47 -28.44
CA GLY A 100 -24.49 29.08 -28.95
C GLY A 100 -23.88 30.08 -29.94
N VAL A 101 -24.73 30.83 -30.66
CA VAL A 101 -24.27 31.91 -31.56
C VAL A 101 -23.90 33.21 -30.81
N SER A 102 -24.22 33.29 -29.52
CA SER A 102 -24.01 34.49 -28.72
C SER A 102 -22.59 34.56 -28.17
N SER A 103 -21.98 35.74 -28.27
CA SER A 103 -20.74 36.07 -27.56
C SER A 103 -20.99 36.84 -26.26
N GLY A 104 -22.25 37.00 -25.87
CA GLY A 104 -22.65 37.69 -24.64
C GLY A 104 -22.28 36.92 -23.37
N SER A 105 -22.62 37.53 -22.23
CA SER A 105 -22.49 36.90 -20.91
C SER A 105 -23.46 35.74 -20.75
N TYR A 106 -23.06 34.72 -19.98
CA TYR A 106 -23.94 33.63 -19.57
C TYR A 106 -25.01 34.11 -18.59
N GLU A 107 -26.23 33.59 -18.72
CA GLU A 107 -27.32 33.75 -17.77
C GLU A 107 -27.31 32.60 -16.75
N ALA A 108 -27.32 32.93 -15.46
CA ALA A 108 -27.27 31.93 -14.40
C ALA A 108 -28.65 31.30 -14.12
N LEU A 109 -28.74 29.97 -14.23
CA LEU A 109 -29.92 29.19 -13.88
C LEU A 109 -29.92 28.95 -12.37
N ASN A 110 -30.76 29.69 -11.65
CA ASN A 110 -30.91 29.62 -10.20
C ASN A 110 -32.17 28.85 -9.80
N PRO A 111 -32.16 28.12 -8.66
CA PRO A 111 -31.07 27.94 -7.70
C PRO A 111 -30.06 26.86 -8.12
N ARG A 112 -28.88 26.83 -7.47
CA ARG A 112 -27.90 25.75 -7.66
C ARG A 112 -28.48 24.39 -7.29
N GLN A 113 -28.09 23.37 -8.03
CA GLN A 113 -28.59 22.01 -7.84
C GLN A 113 -27.68 21.21 -6.91
N ALA A 114 -28.26 20.57 -5.89
CA ALA A 114 -27.49 19.70 -5.00
C ALA A 114 -27.06 18.43 -5.74
N LEU A 115 -25.76 18.12 -5.74
CA LEU A 115 -25.24 16.86 -6.25
C LEU A 115 -25.23 15.84 -5.11
N THR A 116 -26.22 14.95 -5.11
CA THR A 116 -26.30 13.83 -4.17
C THR A 116 -25.40 12.69 -4.60
N ALA A 117 -24.80 11.98 -3.65
CA ALA A 117 -23.92 10.86 -3.95
C ALA A 117 -24.66 9.77 -4.76
N ALA A 118 -24.05 9.32 -5.87
CA ALA A 118 -24.50 8.12 -6.57
C ALA A 118 -24.17 6.86 -5.74
N PRO A 119 -24.92 5.75 -5.85
CA PRO A 119 -24.74 4.56 -5.01
C PRO A 119 -23.31 3.98 -4.99
N VAL A 120 -22.57 4.06 -6.11
CA VAL A 120 -21.18 3.59 -6.19
C VAL A 120 -20.20 4.50 -5.44
N ALA A 121 -20.50 5.80 -5.33
CA ALA A 121 -19.66 6.76 -4.62
C ALA A 121 -19.74 6.62 -3.09
N GLN A 122 -20.90 6.23 -2.54
CA GLN A 122 -21.03 5.98 -1.10
C GLN A 122 -20.21 4.76 -0.65
N PHE A 123 -20.19 3.69 -1.46
CA PHE A 123 -19.44 2.48 -1.11
C PHE A 123 -17.92 2.73 -1.07
N ALA A 124 -17.41 3.60 -1.95
CA ALA A 124 -16.00 4.02 -1.96
C ALA A 124 -15.62 4.95 -0.80
N LEU A 125 -16.53 5.81 -0.33
CA LEU A 125 -16.34 6.65 0.87
C LEU A 125 -16.27 5.82 2.16
N SER A 126 -16.89 4.64 2.19
CA SER A 126 -16.78 3.66 3.27
C SER A 126 -15.63 2.65 3.09
N GLY A 127 -14.69 2.91 2.17
CA GLY A 127 -13.41 2.21 2.11
C GLY A 127 -12.47 2.61 3.24
N ASN A 128 -12.97 2.76 4.47
CA ASN A 128 -12.09 2.73 5.64
C ASN A 128 -11.46 1.34 5.65
N PRO A 129 -10.13 1.22 5.83
CA PRO A 129 -9.54 -0.06 6.19
C PRO A 129 -10.39 -0.64 7.32
N GLY A 130 -10.92 -1.85 7.13
CA GLY A 130 -11.71 -2.50 8.17
C GLY A 130 -10.91 -2.49 9.48
N PRO A 131 -11.59 -2.47 10.65
CA PRO A 131 -10.88 -2.60 11.93
C PRO A 131 -9.88 -3.76 11.83
N GLN A 132 -8.65 -3.52 12.28
CA GLN A 132 -7.58 -4.51 12.19
C GLN A 132 -8.11 -5.84 12.72
N GLY A 133 -8.10 -6.87 11.87
CA GLY A 133 -8.56 -8.20 12.26
C GLY A 133 -7.80 -8.67 13.51
N PRO A 134 -8.35 -9.60 14.30
CA PRO A 134 -7.72 -10.08 15.54
C PRO A 134 -6.25 -10.51 15.38
N SER A 135 -5.86 -10.99 14.19
CA SER A 135 -4.48 -11.38 13.83
C SER A 135 -3.87 -10.51 12.71
N GLY A 136 -4.33 -9.26 12.57
CA GLY A 136 -3.91 -8.37 11.48
C GLY A 136 -2.44 -7.98 11.57
N VAL A 137 -1.81 -7.78 10.40
CA VAL A 137 -0.47 -7.21 10.29
C VAL A 137 -0.49 -5.78 10.81
N VAL A 138 0.34 -5.50 11.82
CA VAL A 138 0.51 -4.19 12.46
C VAL A 138 1.54 -3.38 11.69
N GLN A 139 2.65 -4.02 11.31
CA GLN A 139 3.81 -3.36 10.72
C GLN A 139 4.64 -4.37 9.94
N ILE A 140 5.24 -3.93 8.83
CA ILE A 140 6.27 -4.67 8.09
C ILE A 140 7.52 -3.80 8.03
N VAL A 141 8.69 -4.38 8.31
CA VAL A 141 9.97 -3.67 8.31
C VAL A 141 10.99 -4.45 7.47
N PRO A 142 11.44 -3.91 6.33
CA PRO A 142 12.60 -4.43 5.63
C PRO A 142 13.89 -4.00 6.34
N VAL A 143 14.92 -4.83 6.26
CA VAL A 143 16.30 -4.48 6.62
C VAL A 143 17.20 -4.90 5.48
N ASP A 144 17.90 -3.94 4.91
CA ASP A 144 18.88 -4.14 3.86
C ASP A 144 20.13 -3.31 4.18
N GLY A 145 21.30 -3.87 3.93
CA GLY A 145 22.55 -3.17 4.19
C GLY A 145 23.78 -4.06 4.08
N VAL A 146 24.94 -3.42 4.19
CA VAL A 146 26.24 -4.11 4.25
C VAL A 146 26.41 -4.73 5.63
N THR A 147 26.84 -5.98 5.70
CA THR A 147 27.03 -6.66 6.98
C THR A 147 28.24 -6.11 7.72
N ALA A 148 28.15 -5.97 9.05
CA ALA A 148 29.33 -5.69 9.86
C ALA A 148 30.31 -6.88 9.84
N GLN A 149 31.61 -6.60 9.98
CA GLN A 149 32.60 -7.65 10.24
C GLN A 149 32.31 -8.28 11.60
N ILE A 150 32.24 -9.61 11.65
CA ILE A 150 31.97 -10.34 12.88
C ILE A 150 33.29 -11.00 13.33
N PRO A 151 33.84 -10.60 14.48
CA PRO A 151 35.09 -11.14 14.97
C PRO A 151 34.93 -12.58 15.46
N ALA A 152 36.03 -13.34 15.40
CA ALA A 152 36.15 -14.63 16.07
C ALA A 152 35.91 -14.46 17.58
N GLY A 153 35.25 -15.42 18.21
CA GLY A 153 34.97 -15.33 19.66
C GLY A 153 34.93 -16.66 20.40
N GLY A 154 35.12 -17.80 19.73
CA GLY A 154 35.04 -19.12 20.36
C GLY A 154 33.63 -19.50 20.81
N SER A 155 33.46 -20.67 21.42
CA SER A 155 32.15 -21.27 21.72
C SER A 155 31.28 -20.45 22.68
N GLY A 156 31.89 -19.53 23.44
CA GLY A 156 31.25 -18.62 24.39
C GLY A 156 30.97 -17.20 23.85
N ALA A 157 31.20 -16.92 22.57
CA ALA A 157 30.92 -15.60 22.00
C ALA A 157 29.44 -15.22 22.19
N PRO A 158 29.11 -13.95 22.51
CA PRO A 158 27.72 -13.50 22.50
C PRO A 158 27.18 -13.46 21.07
N TRP A 159 25.85 -13.41 20.94
CA TRP A 159 25.22 -13.06 19.68
C TRP A 159 25.64 -11.65 19.25
N VAL A 160 25.92 -11.47 17.96
CA VAL A 160 26.22 -10.18 17.35
C VAL A 160 25.21 -9.93 16.24
N PHE A 161 24.59 -8.75 16.22
CA PHE A 161 23.75 -8.36 15.10
C PHE A 161 24.61 -8.17 13.85
N VAL A 162 24.15 -8.75 12.75
CA VAL A 162 24.68 -8.50 11.41
C VAL A 162 24.23 -7.11 10.94
N GLN A 163 22.92 -6.92 11.04
CA GLN A 163 22.15 -5.70 10.82
C GLN A 163 20.88 -5.81 11.66
N PHE A 164 20.27 -4.68 11.96
CA PHE A 164 19.01 -4.64 12.70
C PHE A 164 18.14 -3.48 12.24
N ALA A 165 16.85 -3.63 12.45
CA ALA A 165 15.91 -2.52 12.42
C ALA A 165 15.28 -2.32 13.79
N THR A 166 14.74 -1.12 14.01
CA THR A 166 14.03 -0.78 15.23
C THR A 166 12.53 -0.92 14.99
N VAL A 167 11.84 -1.66 15.85
CA VAL A 167 10.40 -1.94 15.77
C VAL A 167 9.72 -1.53 17.08
N ALA A 168 8.54 -0.92 17.00
CA ALA A 168 7.69 -0.66 18.14
C ALA A 168 6.66 -1.79 18.26
N VAL A 169 6.57 -2.41 19.44
CA VAL A 169 5.77 -3.63 19.63
C VAL A 169 5.02 -3.52 20.94
N SER A 170 3.75 -3.94 20.94
CA SER A 170 2.92 -4.05 22.14
C SER A 170 3.02 -5.45 22.76
N ALA A 171 2.84 -5.55 24.07
CA ALA A 171 2.75 -6.84 24.76
C ALA A 171 1.68 -7.72 24.11
N GLY A 172 2.03 -8.98 23.84
CA GLY A 172 1.18 -9.94 23.13
C GLY A 172 1.34 -9.92 21.62
N GLN A 173 1.99 -8.92 21.01
CA GLN A 173 2.26 -8.99 19.56
C GLN A 173 3.36 -10.00 19.24
N ARG A 174 3.29 -10.56 18.04
CA ARG A 174 4.25 -11.55 17.52
C ARG A 174 5.06 -10.92 16.40
N ILE A 175 6.37 -11.10 16.46
CA ILE A 175 7.31 -10.73 15.40
C ILE A 175 7.68 -11.99 14.64
N THR A 176 7.52 -11.98 13.33
CA THR A 176 7.93 -13.07 12.42
C THR A 176 8.81 -12.50 11.33
N GLY A 177 9.87 -13.19 10.95
CA GLY A 177 10.76 -12.69 9.90
C GLY A 177 11.60 -13.76 9.25
N SER A 178 12.39 -13.32 8.27
CA SER A 178 13.43 -14.10 7.61
C SER A 178 14.57 -13.19 7.17
N ALA A 179 15.78 -13.73 7.16
CA ALA A 179 16.99 -13.05 6.76
C ALA A 179 17.93 -13.97 5.97
N VAL A 180 18.67 -13.37 5.05
CA VAL A 180 19.73 -14.00 4.26
C VAL A 180 20.92 -13.05 4.18
N ALA A 181 22.13 -13.58 4.38
CA ALA A 181 23.36 -12.79 4.28
C ALA A 181 24.50 -13.62 3.66
N SER A 182 25.38 -12.95 2.93
CA SER A 182 26.54 -13.56 2.27
C SER A 182 27.84 -13.07 2.89
N TYR A 183 28.76 -13.99 3.15
CA TYR A 183 30.04 -13.72 3.82
C TYR A 183 31.24 -14.37 3.15
N THR A 184 32.42 -13.90 3.54
CA THR A 184 33.72 -14.51 3.25
C THR A 184 34.48 -14.69 4.57
N SER A 185 35.13 -15.84 4.74
CA SER A 185 36.01 -16.08 5.89
C SER A 185 37.34 -15.34 5.74
N ILE A 186 37.81 -14.62 6.76
CA ILE A 186 39.12 -13.97 6.76
C ILE A 186 39.88 -14.26 8.08
N PRO A 187 41.14 -14.75 8.03
CA PRO A 187 41.80 -15.34 6.86
C PRO A 187 41.05 -16.59 6.37
N ASP A 188 41.45 -17.16 5.23
CA ASP A 188 40.89 -18.42 4.70
C ASP A 188 41.04 -19.57 5.72
N ALA A 189 40.04 -19.69 6.59
CA ALA A 189 40.03 -20.58 7.74
C ALA A 189 38.64 -21.20 7.86
N ALA A 190 38.59 -22.40 8.44
CA ALA A 190 37.31 -23.02 8.74
C ALA A 190 36.55 -22.14 9.74
N VAL A 191 35.27 -21.90 9.48
CA VAL A 191 34.41 -21.09 10.34
C VAL A 191 33.26 -21.95 10.84
N GLN A 192 33.01 -21.88 12.14
CA GLN A 192 31.84 -22.52 12.76
C GLN A 192 30.99 -21.43 13.42
N VAL A 193 29.74 -21.32 12.98
CA VAL A 193 28.81 -20.28 13.43
C VAL A 193 27.41 -20.84 13.67
N ALA A 194 26.72 -20.28 14.64
CA ALA A 194 25.27 -20.37 14.77
C ALA A 194 24.64 -19.08 14.23
N VAL A 195 23.43 -19.20 13.68
CA VAL A 195 22.71 -18.09 13.03
C VAL A 195 21.27 -18.11 13.51
N ALA A 196 20.72 -16.95 13.84
CA ALA A 196 19.32 -16.82 14.23
C ALA A 196 18.76 -15.44 13.84
N LEU A 197 17.44 -15.27 14.00
CA LEU A 197 16.89 -13.94 14.21
C LEU A 197 17.00 -13.62 15.70
N CYS A 198 17.50 -12.43 16.02
CA CYS A 198 17.62 -11.95 17.39
C CYS A 198 16.72 -10.75 17.65
N ILE A 199 16.33 -10.60 18.90
CA ILE A 199 15.69 -9.42 19.48
C ILE A 199 16.52 -8.90 20.65
N SER A 200 16.56 -7.58 20.77
CA SER A 200 17.10 -6.85 21.91
C SER A 200 16.14 -5.75 22.28
N ASP A 201 16.07 -5.39 23.55
CA ASP A 201 15.55 -4.07 23.89
C ASP A 201 16.43 -2.99 23.22
N ASN A 202 15.87 -1.81 22.94
CA ASN A 202 16.59 -0.74 22.24
C ASN A 202 17.57 0.04 23.16
N ALA A 203 17.94 -0.51 24.33
CA ALA A 203 18.90 0.12 25.22
C ALA A 203 20.35 -0.17 24.76
N ASN A 204 21.25 0.76 25.05
CA ASN A 204 22.67 0.57 24.78
C ASN A 204 23.24 -0.51 25.71
N GLY A 205 23.94 -1.52 25.14
CA GLY A 205 24.52 -2.63 25.91
C GLY A 205 23.54 -3.76 26.25
N ALA A 206 22.33 -3.73 25.68
CA ALA A 206 21.34 -4.76 25.85
C ALA A 206 21.79 -6.12 25.30
N THR A 207 21.40 -7.20 25.99
CA THR A 207 21.76 -8.56 25.60
C THR A 207 20.89 -9.03 24.43
N LEU A 208 21.54 -9.49 23.35
CA LEU A 208 20.85 -10.08 22.22
C LEU A 208 20.32 -11.46 22.57
N THR A 209 19.05 -11.70 22.26
CA THR A 209 18.39 -12.99 22.49
C THR A 209 17.82 -13.52 21.18
N ALA A 210 18.11 -14.78 20.85
CA ALA A 210 17.55 -15.42 19.67
C ALA A 210 16.02 -15.56 19.79
N PHE A 211 15.32 -15.64 18.66
CA PHE A 211 13.88 -15.85 18.63
C PHE A 211 13.51 -17.23 19.17
N ASP A 212 14.31 -18.23 18.83
CA ASP A 212 14.20 -19.60 19.32
C ASP A 212 15.23 -19.84 20.43
N ALA A 213 14.80 -20.55 21.49
CA ALA A 213 15.67 -20.88 22.63
C ALA A 213 16.70 -21.97 22.30
N ASN A 214 16.47 -22.73 21.23
CA ASN A 214 17.39 -23.73 20.74
C ASN A 214 18.28 -23.05 19.70
N ASP A 215 19.59 -22.95 20.00
CA ASP A 215 20.59 -22.54 19.02
C ASP A 215 20.36 -23.37 17.73
N PHE A 216 20.14 -22.71 16.60
CA PHE A 216 20.10 -23.37 15.27
C PHE A 216 21.34 -24.24 15.09
N PRO A 217 21.30 -25.28 14.22
CA PRO A 217 22.44 -26.18 14.06
C PRO A 217 23.71 -25.37 13.76
N ASP A 218 24.81 -25.70 14.45
CA ASP A 218 26.11 -25.12 14.19
C ASP A 218 26.48 -25.40 12.71
N PHE A 219 26.61 -24.35 11.92
CA PHE A 219 27.06 -24.45 10.55
C PHE A 219 28.58 -24.53 10.52
N PHE A 220 29.11 -25.57 9.89
CA PHE A 220 30.54 -25.75 9.69
C PHE A 220 30.89 -25.54 8.21
N TYR A 221 31.76 -24.59 7.94
CA TYR A 221 32.28 -24.31 6.60
C TYR A 221 33.79 -24.61 6.58
N ALA A 222 34.20 -25.56 5.73
CA ALA A 222 35.61 -25.91 5.53
C ALA A 222 36.33 -24.82 4.72
N ALA A 223 37.63 -24.62 4.98
CA ALA A 223 38.45 -23.66 4.23
C ALA A 223 38.86 -24.19 2.84
N PRO A 224 39.05 -23.31 1.84
CA PRO A 224 38.69 -21.89 1.82
C PRO A 224 37.18 -21.72 1.56
N ALA A 225 36.51 -20.93 2.39
CA ALA A 225 35.07 -20.70 2.26
C ALA A 225 34.80 -19.34 1.60
N ASN A 226 34.80 -19.35 0.27
CA ASN A 226 34.40 -18.20 -0.53
C ASN A 226 32.88 -18.20 -0.69
N MET A 227 32.22 -17.13 -0.24
CA MET A 227 30.76 -16.94 -0.28
C MET A 227 29.95 -17.95 0.53
N ILE A 228 29.98 -17.77 1.85
CA ILE A 228 29.12 -18.44 2.82
C ILE A 228 27.74 -17.75 2.84
N ALA A 229 26.71 -18.45 2.37
CA ALA A 229 25.33 -18.00 2.51
C ALA A 229 24.74 -18.49 3.84
N LEU A 230 24.36 -17.54 4.69
CA LEU A 230 23.68 -17.79 5.96
C LEU A 230 22.23 -17.35 5.85
N SER A 231 21.32 -18.14 6.39
CA SER A 231 19.89 -17.81 6.43
C SER A 231 19.30 -18.13 7.78
N ALA A 232 18.32 -17.34 8.21
CA ALA A 232 17.53 -17.59 9.41
C ALA A 232 16.11 -17.12 9.21
N ALA A 233 15.16 -17.88 9.76
CA ALA A 233 13.77 -17.49 9.90
C ALA A 233 13.33 -17.83 11.31
N GLY A 234 12.35 -17.10 11.83
CA GLY A 234 11.90 -17.32 13.19
C GLY A 234 10.69 -16.48 13.53
N SER A 235 10.05 -16.83 14.64
CA SER A 235 8.91 -16.09 15.17
C SER A 235 8.96 -16.04 16.69
N ARG A 236 8.71 -14.86 17.27
CA ARG A 236 8.75 -14.66 18.72
C ARG A 236 7.58 -13.80 19.20
N LEU A 237 6.93 -14.26 20.27
CA LEU A 237 5.94 -13.48 21.02
C LEU A 237 6.67 -12.50 21.94
N VAL A 238 6.22 -11.25 21.98
CA VAL A 238 6.80 -10.21 22.84
C VAL A 238 5.94 -10.04 24.09
N SER A 239 6.57 -10.14 25.26
CA SER A 239 5.88 -10.12 26.57
C SER A 239 5.66 -8.72 27.14
N ALA A 240 6.36 -7.70 26.64
CA ALA A 240 6.27 -6.33 27.13
C ALA A 240 6.14 -5.32 25.97
N THR A 241 5.38 -4.25 26.20
CA THR A 241 5.30 -3.15 25.23
C THR A 241 6.60 -2.35 25.26
N GLY A 242 7.15 -2.06 24.08
CA GLY A 242 8.37 -1.27 23.97
C GLY A 242 8.92 -1.20 22.56
N THR A 243 10.09 -0.57 22.46
CA THR A 243 10.85 -0.47 21.22
C THR A 243 12.00 -1.46 21.27
N TYR A 244 12.10 -2.30 20.23
CA TYR A 244 13.06 -3.39 20.14
C TYR A 244 13.92 -3.27 18.88
N ARG A 245 15.14 -3.77 18.95
CA ARG A 245 15.96 -4.05 17.76
C ARG A 245 15.72 -5.50 17.35
N VAL A 246 15.44 -5.71 16.08
CA VAL A 246 15.29 -7.05 15.49
C VAL A 246 16.16 -7.17 14.25
N GLY A 247 16.76 -8.33 14.06
CA GLY A 247 17.75 -8.50 13.00
C GLY A 247 18.31 -9.90 12.96
N MET A 248 19.02 -10.22 11.88
CA MET A 248 19.84 -11.42 11.83
C MET A 248 21.01 -11.27 12.78
N CYS A 249 21.28 -12.33 13.54
CA CYS A 249 22.44 -12.39 14.42
C CYS A 249 23.24 -13.66 14.15
N VAL A 250 24.53 -13.55 14.43
CA VAL A 250 25.50 -14.63 14.26
C VAL A 250 26.27 -14.78 15.57
N LYS A 251 26.59 -16.02 15.91
CA LYS A 251 27.40 -16.38 17.06
C LYS A 251 28.52 -17.29 16.60
N PHE A 252 29.76 -16.86 16.75
CA PHE A 252 30.92 -17.69 16.47
C PHE A 252 31.05 -18.81 17.49
N ARG A 253 31.52 -19.97 17.03
CA ARG A 253 31.76 -21.16 17.87
C ARG A 253 33.21 -21.55 17.95
N ASN A 254 34.00 -21.20 16.95
CA ASN A 254 35.43 -21.41 16.95
C ASN A 254 36.18 -20.09 17.14
N SER A 255 37.43 -20.19 17.58
CA SER A 255 38.34 -19.07 17.77
C SER A 255 39.14 -18.72 16.50
N SER A 256 38.86 -19.40 15.39
CA SER A 256 39.60 -19.30 14.14
C SER A 256 38.73 -18.69 13.04
N GLY A 257 39.27 -17.70 12.33
CA GLY A 257 38.59 -17.00 11.24
C GLY A 257 37.60 -15.94 11.71
N GLN A 258 37.37 -14.95 10.86
CA GLN A 258 36.35 -13.91 11.01
C GLN A 258 35.43 -13.98 9.80
N LEU A 259 34.23 -13.42 9.91
CA LEU A 259 33.35 -13.24 8.76
C LEU A 259 33.38 -11.76 8.41
N THR A 260 33.85 -11.45 7.21
CA THR A 260 33.52 -10.19 6.56
C THR A 260 32.35 -10.47 5.63
N GLY A 261 31.43 -9.54 5.43
CA GLY A 261 30.33 -9.82 4.52
C GLY A 261 30.07 -8.71 3.53
N ASP A 262 29.21 -9.07 2.59
CA ASP A 262 28.87 -8.28 1.42
C ASP A 262 27.56 -7.55 1.67
N ARG A 263 26.46 -8.30 1.86
CA ARG A 263 25.13 -7.75 2.05
C ARG A 263 24.22 -8.69 2.83
N VAL A 264 23.27 -8.12 3.56
CA VAL A 264 22.14 -8.82 4.19
C VAL A 264 20.83 -8.24 3.69
N ASN A 265 19.88 -9.13 3.43
CA ASN A 265 18.50 -8.79 3.11
C ASN A 265 17.58 -9.55 4.06
N SER A 266 16.69 -8.83 4.75
CA SER A 266 15.74 -9.42 5.66
C SER A 266 14.44 -8.64 5.74
N TRP A 267 13.41 -9.29 6.26
CA TRP A 267 12.11 -8.69 6.53
C TRP A 267 11.57 -9.17 7.86
N PHE A 268 10.83 -8.29 8.53
CA PHE A 268 10.11 -8.57 9.76
C PHE A 268 8.66 -8.09 9.63
N MET A 269 7.74 -8.88 10.14
CA MET A 269 6.31 -8.61 10.20
C MET A 269 5.87 -8.71 11.65
N ILE A 270 5.17 -7.68 12.13
CA ILE A 270 4.54 -7.66 13.44
C ILE A 270 3.05 -7.90 13.24
N THR A 271 2.51 -8.87 13.95
CA THR A 271 1.08 -9.18 13.95
C THR A 271 0.53 -9.11 15.36
N ASN A 272 -0.76 -8.80 15.46
CA ASN A 272 -1.50 -9.15 16.67
C ASN A 272 -1.56 -10.68 16.78
N SER A 273 -1.45 -11.21 18.01
CA SER A 273 -1.62 -12.65 18.28
C SER A 273 -3.07 -12.98 18.53
#